data_AF-T1CHD2-F1
#
_entry.id   AF-T1CHD2-F1
#
_cell.length_a   1.000
_cell.length_b   1.000
_cell.length_c   1.000
_cell.angle_alpha   90.00
_cell.angle_beta   90.00
_cell.angle_gamma   90.00
#
_symmetry.space_group_name_H-M   'P 1'
#
loop_
_entity.id
_entity.type
_entity.pdbx_description
1 polymer ?
#
loop_
_entity_poly.entity_id
_entity_poly.type
_entity_poly.pdbx_seq_one_letter_code
_entity_poly.pdbx_strand_id
1 'polypeptide(L)'
;MIALQPDLGTALLVVAAGAFVLFLAGLSLRRMGLILGVVLLMLPVAWHFMHDYQRERVLTLFNPESDPLGTGWHVIQSEIAVGSGGVLGKGFMRGTQAQLQFLPEHTTDFIFAVVGEEFGLVAVLLLLALYLFISRPQPVDRGHARDTYARL
;
A
#
# COMPACT_ATOMS: atom_id res chain seq x y z
N MET A 1 19.46 -11.61 1.35
CA MET A 1 19.82 -10.50 0.42
C MET A 1 18.55 -9.76 0.01
N ILE A 2 17.86 -9.16 1.00
CA ILE A 2 16.80 -8.14 0.83
C ILE A 2 17.13 -7.00 1.79
N ALA A 3 17.75 -7.26 2.95
CA ALA A 3 18.28 -6.25 3.86
C ALA A 3 19.34 -5.28 3.26
N LEU A 4 19.87 -5.56 2.07
CA LEU A 4 20.83 -4.68 1.39
C LEU A 4 20.14 -3.60 0.52
N GLN A 5 18.88 -3.85 0.14
CA GLN A 5 18.03 -2.86 -0.50
C GLN A 5 17.05 -2.38 0.57
N PRO A 6 16.98 -1.09 0.90
CA PRO A 6 16.10 -0.60 1.96
C PRO A 6 14.63 -0.56 1.51
N ASP A 7 14.13 -1.66 0.95
CA ASP A 7 12.76 -1.82 0.48
C ASP A 7 11.87 -2.32 1.62
N LEU A 8 11.48 -1.36 2.47
CA LEU A 8 10.55 -1.57 3.58
C LEU A 8 9.24 -2.23 3.12
N GLY A 9 8.78 -1.95 1.89
CA GLY A 9 7.56 -2.51 1.33
C GLY A 9 7.61 -4.02 1.13
N THR A 10 8.68 -4.53 0.50
CA THR A 10 8.82 -5.97 0.26
C THR A 10 9.02 -6.74 1.56
N ALA A 11 9.77 -6.16 2.52
CA ALA A 11 9.91 -6.74 3.85
C ALA A 11 8.55 -6.87 4.57
N LEU A 12 7.70 -5.84 4.50
CA LEU A 12 6.36 -5.87 5.09
C LEU A 12 5.47 -6.94 4.44
N LEU A 13 5.49 -7.06 3.10
CA LEU A 13 4.72 -8.08 2.38
C LEU A 13 5.12 -9.50 2.78
N VAL A 14 6.43 -9.77 2.90
CA VAL A 14 6.94 -11.08 3.33
C VAL A 14 6.52 -11.41 4.76
N VAL A 15 6.60 -10.44 5.66
CA VAL A 15 6.15 -10.61 7.06
C VAL A 15 4.65 -10.87 7.12
N ALA A 16 3.85 -10.11 6.37
CA ALA A 16 2.40 -10.29 6.32
C ALA A 16 2.00 -11.66 5.75
N ALA A 17 2.63 -12.08 4.64
CA ALA A 17 2.40 -13.40 4.05
C ALA A 17 2.81 -14.53 5.01
N GLY A 18 3.97 -14.40 5.67
CA GLY A 18 4.42 -15.35 6.69
C GLY A 18 3.46 -15.44 7.88
N ALA A 19 2.97 -14.30 8.38
CA ALA A 19 1.97 -14.27 9.45
C ALA A 19 0.64 -14.93 9.03
N PHE A 20 0.21 -14.73 7.79
CA PHE A 20 -0.99 -15.37 7.23
C PHE A 20 -0.85 -16.88 7.13
N VAL A 21 0.31 -17.37 6.68
CA VAL A 21 0.64 -18.81 6.66
C VAL A 21 0.62 -19.39 8.07
N LEU A 22 1.22 -18.71 9.06
CA LEU A 22 1.21 -19.15 10.46
C LEU A 22 -0.21 -19.17 11.06
N PHE A 23 -1.06 -18.23 10.67
CA PHE A 23 -2.46 -18.21 11.04
C PHE A 23 -3.22 -19.43 10.47
N LEU A 24 -3.05 -19.73 9.17
CA LEU A 24 -3.66 -20.91 8.54
C LEU A 24 -3.12 -22.23 9.09
N ALA A 25 -1.86 -22.26 9.52
CA ALA A 25 -1.23 -23.40 10.20
C ALA A 25 -1.78 -23.66 11.62
N GLY A 26 -2.72 -22.83 12.11
CA GLY A 26 -3.40 -23.03 13.39
C GLY A 26 -2.68 -22.43 14.59
N LEU A 27 -1.75 -21.49 14.40
CA LEU A 27 -1.13 -20.79 15.50
C LEU A 27 -2.17 -19.95 16.26
N SER A 28 -2.23 -20.09 17.58
CA SER A 28 -3.22 -19.36 18.38
C SER A 28 -3.04 -17.83 18.25
N LEU A 29 -4.11 -17.08 17.99
CA LEU A 29 -4.09 -15.61 17.89
C LEU A 29 -3.41 -14.95 19.09
N ARG A 30 -3.51 -15.54 20.28
CA ARG A 30 -2.85 -15.05 21.50
C ARG A 30 -1.33 -14.99 21.36
N ARG A 31 -0.71 -16.02 20.75
CA ARG A 31 0.74 -16.07 20.50
C ARG A 31 1.16 -15.10 19.41
N MET A 32 0.36 -14.97 18.34
CA MET A 32 0.58 -13.97 17.30
C MET A 32 0.53 -12.54 17.87
N GLY A 33 -0.47 -12.26 18.72
CA GLY A 33 -0.59 -10.97 19.41
C GLY A 33 0.56 -10.68 20.36
N LEU A 34 1.08 -11.70 21.05
CA LEU A 34 2.28 -11.59 21.90
C LEU A 34 3.52 -11.22 21.09
N ILE A 35 3.76 -11.91 19.96
CA ILE A 35 4.88 -11.62 19.07
C ILE A 35 4.75 -10.20 18.51
N LEU A 36 3.55 -9.82 18.04
CA LEU A 36 3.29 -8.48 17.54
C LEU A 36 3.53 -7.42 18.62
N GLY A 37 3.10 -7.68 19.86
CA GLY A 37 3.33 -6.77 20.99
C GLY A 37 4.82 -6.58 21.31
N VAL A 38 5.62 -7.66 21.26
CA VAL A 38 7.08 -7.57 21.43
C VAL A 38 7.72 -6.76 20.30
N VAL A 39 7.28 -6.99 19.05
CA VAL A 39 7.76 -6.22 17.89
C VAL A 39 7.42 -4.73 18.05
N LEU A 40 6.20 -4.41 18.48
CA LEU A 40 5.75 -3.03 18.69
C LEU A 40 6.55 -2.34 19.80
N LEU A 41 6.88 -3.06 20.87
CA LEU A 41 7.69 -2.55 21.98
C LEU A 41 9.13 -2.22 21.55
N MET A 42 9.64 -2.90 20.52
CA MET A 42 10.98 -2.66 19.96
C MET A 42 11.02 -1.49 18.97
N LEU A 43 9.88 -0.93 18.54
CA LEU A 43 9.85 0.19 17.59
C LEU A 43 10.65 1.43 18.05
N PRO A 44 10.60 1.88 19.32
CA PRO A 44 11.40 3.03 19.76
C PRO A 44 12.92 2.76 19.70
N VAL A 45 13.33 1.51 19.94
CA VAL A 45 14.73 1.10 19.79
C VAL A 45 15.12 1.13 18.31
N ALA A 46 14.28 0.57 17.44
CA ALA A 46 14.49 0.60 16.00
C ALA A 46 14.62 2.04 15.46
N TRP A 47 13.82 2.98 15.97
CA TRP A 47 13.86 4.40 15.59
C TRP A 47 15.25 5.04 15.75
N HIS A 48 15.98 4.66 16.81
CA HIS A 48 17.33 5.18 17.06
C HIS A 48 18.35 4.67 16.04
N PHE A 49 18.16 3.46 15.51
CA PHE A 49 19.04 2.84 14.51
C PHE A 49 18.65 3.14 13.06
N MET A 50 17.50 3.79 12.82
CA MET A 50 17.07 4.17 11.48
C MET A 50 17.95 5.28 10.89
N HIS A 51 18.11 5.27 9.57
CA HIS A 51 18.74 6.38 8.86
C HIS A 51 17.80 7.60 8.78
N ASP A 52 18.35 8.80 8.57
CA ASP A 52 17.57 10.04 8.47
C ASP A 52 16.46 9.95 7.41
N TYR A 53 16.77 9.46 6.21
CA TYR A 53 15.78 9.28 5.13
C TYR A 53 14.64 8.31 5.51
N GLN A 54 14.90 7.32 6.36
CA GLN A 54 13.88 6.36 6.79
C GLN A 54 12.95 7.00 7.82
N ARG A 55 13.51 7.78 8.75
CA ARG A 55 12.72 8.56 9.70
C ARG A 55 11.86 9.59 8.97
N GLU A 56 12.44 10.28 8.00
CA GLU A 56 11.74 11.28 7.19
C GLU A 56 10.57 10.68 6.43
N ARG A 57 10.72 9.48 5.83
CA ARG A 57 9.60 8.75 5.22
C ARG A 57 8.49 8.39 6.21
N VAL A 58 8.85 7.96 7.43
CA VAL A 58 7.84 7.66 8.46
C VAL A 58 7.13 8.93 8.91
N LEU A 59 7.86 10.03 9.13
CA LEU A 59 7.27 11.32 9.52
C LEU A 59 6.37 11.88 8.42
N THR A 60 6.80 11.79 7.16
CA THR A 60 6.02 12.24 6.00
C THR A 60 4.73 11.42 5.84
N LEU A 61 4.73 10.13 6.20
CA LEU A 61 3.52 9.31 6.19
C LEU A 61 2.46 9.82 7.18
N PHE A 62 2.88 10.31 8.36
CA PHE A 62 1.96 10.83 9.37
C PHE A 62 1.63 12.31 9.19
N ASN A 63 2.59 13.10 8.69
CA ASN A 63 2.43 14.53 8.46
C ASN A 63 3.15 14.94 7.17
N PRO A 64 2.52 14.76 6.00
CA PRO A 64 3.10 15.15 4.73
C PRO A 64 3.18 16.68 4.58
N GLU A 65 2.39 17.45 5.33
CA GLU A 65 2.39 18.92 5.31
C GLU A 65 3.61 19.54 6.03
N SER A 66 4.38 18.73 6.76
CA SER A 66 5.59 19.21 7.46
C SER A 66 6.72 19.63 6.52
N ASP A 67 6.79 18.99 5.34
CA ASP A 67 7.65 19.41 4.23
C ASP A 67 6.91 19.29 2.90
N PRO A 68 6.09 20.30 2.55
CA PRO A 68 5.26 20.25 1.36
C PRO A 68 6.08 20.22 0.08
N LEU A 69 7.29 20.82 0.05
CA LEU A 69 8.10 21.01 -1.16
C LEU A 69 9.16 19.92 -1.36
N GLY A 70 9.53 19.18 -0.31
CA GLY A 70 10.45 18.06 -0.40
C GLY A 70 9.73 16.72 -0.34
N THR A 71 9.81 16.01 0.78
CA THR A 71 9.38 14.61 0.87
C THR A 71 7.86 14.44 0.77
N GLY A 72 7.08 15.44 1.17
CA GLY A 72 5.61 15.41 1.11
C GLY A 72 5.02 15.80 -0.25
N TRP A 73 5.80 16.39 -1.16
CA TRP A 73 5.29 17.00 -2.39
C TRP A 73 4.46 16.03 -3.24
N HIS A 74 4.98 14.83 -3.49
CA HIS A 74 4.28 13.86 -4.34
C HIS A 74 3.02 13.30 -3.69
N VAL A 75 3.01 13.15 -2.36
CA VAL A 75 1.82 12.71 -1.62
C VAL A 75 0.71 13.75 -1.74
N ILE A 76 1.05 15.02 -1.48
CA ILE A 76 0.11 16.14 -1.55
C ILE A 76 -0.42 16.32 -2.98
N GLN A 77 0.44 16.28 -4.00
CA GLN A 77 0.00 16.41 -5.40
C GLN A 77 -0.88 15.25 -5.85
N SER A 78 -0.62 14.03 -5.36
CA SER A 78 -1.48 12.87 -5.63
C SER A 78 -2.87 13.05 -5.03
N GLU A 79 -2.94 13.54 -3.79
CA GLU A 79 -4.21 13.81 -3.12
C GLU A 79 -5.01 14.90 -3.85
N ILE A 80 -4.35 15.99 -4.24
CA ILE A 80 -4.96 17.07 -5.03
C ILE A 80 -5.43 16.56 -6.39
N ALA A 81 -4.64 15.72 -7.07
CA ALA A 81 -5.02 15.14 -8.36
C ALA A 81 -6.33 14.37 -8.26
N VAL A 82 -6.43 13.42 -7.31
CA VAL A 82 -7.64 12.64 -7.05
C VAL A 82 -8.81 13.55 -6.68
N GLY A 83 -8.61 14.51 -5.76
CA GLY A 83 -9.67 15.42 -5.31
C GLY A 83 -10.19 16.33 -6.43
N SER A 84 -9.31 16.76 -7.33
CA SER A 84 -9.65 17.70 -8.40
C SER A 84 -10.44 17.08 -9.57
N GLY A 85 -10.47 15.74 -9.68
CA GLY A 85 -11.24 15.04 -10.70
C GLY A 85 -12.76 15.09 -10.48
N GLY A 86 -13.23 15.36 -9.27
CA GLY A 86 -14.66 15.38 -8.96
C GLY A 86 -15.36 14.05 -9.29
N VAL A 87 -16.67 14.09 -9.59
CA VAL A 87 -17.45 12.86 -9.83
C VAL A 87 -17.20 12.25 -11.21
N LEU A 88 -17.10 13.09 -12.24
CA LEU A 88 -17.05 12.67 -13.65
C LEU A 88 -15.67 12.80 -14.30
N GLY A 89 -14.69 13.39 -13.59
CA GLY A 89 -13.36 13.62 -14.12
C GLY A 89 -13.22 14.93 -14.89
N LYS A 90 -11.97 15.32 -15.17
CA LYS A 90 -11.65 16.47 -16.04
C LYS A 90 -11.71 16.11 -17.53
N GLY A 91 -11.71 14.83 -17.87
CA GLY A 91 -11.65 14.29 -19.23
C GLY A 91 -10.26 13.74 -19.57
N PHE A 92 -10.23 12.78 -20.50
CA PHE A 92 -9.01 12.10 -20.95
C PHE A 92 -7.97 13.12 -21.46
N MET A 93 -6.72 13.01 -21.00
CA MET A 93 -5.62 13.93 -21.32
C MET A 93 -5.87 15.40 -20.92
N ARG A 94 -6.76 15.64 -19.96
CA ARG A 94 -6.99 16.97 -19.35
C ARG A 94 -6.57 17.02 -17.89
N GLY A 95 -5.87 15.98 -17.41
CA GLY A 95 -5.28 15.95 -16.08
C GLY A 95 -4.16 16.98 -15.95
N THR A 96 -4.39 18.00 -15.13
CA THR A 96 -3.41 19.06 -14.87
C THR A 96 -2.22 18.57 -14.07
N GLN A 97 -2.43 17.65 -13.12
CA GLN A 97 -1.33 17.11 -12.31
C GLN A 97 -0.53 16.09 -13.11
N ALA A 98 -1.22 15.23 -13.87
CA ALA A 98 -0.62 14.24 -14.75
C ALA A 98 0.24 14.83 -15.89
N GLN A 99 -0.23 15.89 -16.56
CA GLN A 99 0.50 16.48 -17.70
C GLN A 99 1.67 17.38 -17.31
N LEU A 100 1.57 18.10 -16.19
CA LEU A 100 2.60 19.08 -15.80
C LEU A 100 3.80 18.45 -15.07
N GLN A 101 3.96 17.11 -15.13
CA GLN A 101 5.07 16.36 -14.52
C GLN A 101 5.20 16.61 -12.99
N PHE A 102 4.13 17.01 -12.31
CA PHE A 102 4.16 17.29 -10.87
C PHE A 102 4.31 16.02 -10.00
N LEU A 103 4.00 14.84 -10.56
CA LEU A 103 4.36 13.56 -9.98
C LEU A 103 5.43 12.87 -10.88
N PRO A 104 6.55 12.40 -10.32
CA PRO A 104 7.47 11.53 -11.01
C PRO A 104 6.73 10.25 -11.36
N GLU A 105 6.94 9.76 -12.58
CA GLU A 105 6.41 8.46 -13.01
C GLU A 105 4.88 8.28 -12.78
N HIS A 106 4.09 9.27 -13.22
CA HIS A 106 2.61 9.24 -13.24
C HIS A 106 1.99 7.93 -13.77
N THR A 107 2.74 7.20 -14.59
CA THR A 107 2.27 5.99 -15.28
C THR A 107 2.44 4.70 -14.47
N THR A 108 3.38 4.63 -13.52
CA THR A 108 3.66 3.42 -12.72
C THR A 108 3.09 3.56 -11.32
N ASP A 109 3.67 4.43 -10.49
CA ASP A 109 3.38 4.48 -9.06
C ASP A 109 2.13 5.33 -8.74
N PHE A 110 1.76 6.25 -9.64
CA PHE A 110 0.67 7.19 -9.42
C PHE A 110 -0.49 7.08 -10.43
N ILE A 111 -0.59 5.96 -11.15
CA ILE A 111 -1.64 5.74 -12.15
C ILE A 111 -3.06 5.90 -11.57
N PHE A 112 -3.24 5.54 -10.30
CA PHE A 112 -4.52 5.72 -9.60
C PHE A 112 -4.91 7.19 -9.47
N ALA A 113 -3.94 8.07 -9.16
CA ALA A 113 -4.18 9.50 -9.05
C ALA A 113 -4.56 10.12 -10.40
N VAL A 114 -3.90 9.66 -11.48
CA VAL A 114 -4.22 10.07 -12.86
C VAL A 114 -5.63 9.62 -13.25
N VAL A 115 -6.00 8.36 -12.98
CA VAL A 115 -7.35 7.85 -13.28
C VAL A 115 -8.42 8.63 -12.51
N GLY A 116 -8.15 8.94 -11.23
CA GLY A 116 -9.04 9.76 -10.41
C GLY A 116 -9.20 11.19 -10.96
N GLU A 117 -8.12 11.81 -11.42
CA GLU A 117 -8.15 13.16 -11.99
C GLU A 117 -8.91 13.20 -13.34
N GLU A 118 -8.61 12.26 -14.24
CA GLU A 118 -9.14 12.28 -15.61
C GLU A 118 -10.56 11.75 -15.73
N PHE A 119 -10.88 10.68 -15.02
CA PHE A 119 -12.16 9.96 -15.15
C PHE A 119 -13.05 10.07 -13.89
N GLY A 120 -12.56 10.68 -12.82
CA GLY A 120 -13.33 11.01 -11.63
C GLY A 120 -13.67 9.82 -10.74
N LEU A 121 -14.48 10.10 -9.72
CA LEU A 121 -14.90 9.14 -8.70
C LEU A 121 -15.56 7.88 -9.28
N VAL A 122 -16.36 8.02 -10.35
CA VAL A 122 -17.08 6.87 -10.95
C VAL A 122 -16.10 5.82 -11.47
N ALA A 123 -15.06 6.24 -12.16
CA ALA A 123 -14.04 5.32 -12.67
C ALA A 123 -13.21 4.69 -11.55
N VAL A 124 -12.88 5.46 -10.51
CA VAL A 124 -12.20 4.95 -9.32
C VAL A 124 -13.02 3.86 -8.62
N LEU A 125 -14.33 4.09 -8.43
CA LEU A 125 -15.22 3.09 -7.83
C LEU A 125 -15.34 1.83 -8.67
N LEU A 126 -15.43 1.97 -10.00
CA LEU A 126 -15.48 0.84 -10.92
C LEU A 126 -14.18 0.03 -10.88
N LEU A 127 -13.03 0.70 -10.84
CA LEU A 127 -11.71 0.08 -10.75
C LEU A 127 -11.55 -0.69 -9.43
N LEU A 128 -11.97 -0.10 -8.31
CA LEU A 128 -11.98 -0.78 -7.01
C LEU A 128 -12.93 -1.99 -6.99
N ALA A 129 -14.13 -1.86 -7.56
CA ALA A 129 -15.09 -2.97 -7.65
C ALA A 129 -14.53 -4.14 -8.47
N LEU A 130 -13.86 -3.84 -9.59
CA LEU A 130 -13.20 -4.85 -10.42
C LEU A 130 -12.03 -5.52 -9.69
N TYR A 131 -11.20 -4.74 -9.01
CA TYR A 131 -10.08 -5.29 -8.22
C TYR A 131 -10.59 -6.22 -7.13
N LEU A 132 -11.62 -5.81 -6.38
CA LEU A 132 -12.26 -6.64 -5.36
C LEU A 132 -12.91 -7.89 -5.96
N PHE A 133 -13.41 -7.83 -7.19
CA PHE A 133 -13.98 -8.99 -7.88
C PHE A 133 -12.90 -10.01 -8.26
N ILE A 134 -11.77 -9.55 -8.81
CA ILE A 134 -10.65 -10.40 -9.20
C ILE A 134 -9.95 -10.99 -7.98
N SER A 135 -9.79 -10.22 -6.91
CA SER A 135 -9.10 -10.64 -5.70
C SER A 135 -9.95 -11.56 -4.79
N ARG A 136 -11.20 -11.86 -5.17
CA ARG A 136 -12.03 -12.79 -4.37
C ARG A 136 -11.35 -14.15 -4.33
N PRO A 137 -11.15 -14.74 -3.13
CA PRO A 137 -10.66 -16.10 -3.03
C PRO A 137 -11.61 -17.03 -3.81
N GLN A 138 -11.06 -17.81 -4.74
CA GLN A 138 -11.84 -18.82 -5.44
C GLN A 138 -12.35 -19.82 -4.40
N PRO A 139 -13.62 -20.23 -4.45
CA PRO A 139 -14.12 -21.29 -3.59
C PRO A 139 -13.29 -22.55 -3.86
N VAL A 140 -12.54 -22.98 -2.84
CA VAL A 140 -11.78 -24.23 -2.90
C VAL A 140 -12.78 -25.36 -3.06
N ASP A 141 -12.82 -25.97 -4.24
CA ASP A 141 -13.60 -27.18 -4.49
C ASP A 141 -13.12 -28.27 -3.53
N ARG A 142 -13.93 -28.55 -2.50
CA ARG A 142 -13.65 -29.52 -1.44
C ARG A 142 -13.88 -30.97 -1.90
N GLY A 143 -13.57 -31.26 -3.17
CA GLY A 143 -13.87 -32.55 -3.79
C GLY A 143 -12.81 -33.64 -3.55
N HIS A 144 -11.51 -33.32 -3.50
CA HIS A 144 -10.48 -34.37 -3.62
C HIS A 144 -9.14 -34.17 -2.88
N ALA A 145 -9.02 -33.26 -1.92
CA ALA A 145 -7.75 -33.09 -1.19
C ALA A 145 -7.82 -33.68 0.23
N ARG A 146 -7.26 -34.89 0.38
CA ARG A 146 -7.02 -35.55 1.68
C ARG A 146 -5.71 -35.14 2.37
N ASP A 147 -5.00 -34.12 1.88
CA ASP A 147 -3.73 -33.69 2.46
C ASP A 147 -3.77 -32.29 3.07
N THR A 148 -3.20 -32.21 4.29
CA THR A 148 -3.00 -31.01 5.11
C THR A 148 -2.23 -29.89 4.38
N TYR A 149 -1.48 -30.23 3.33
CA TYR A 149 -0.71 -29.29 2.51
C TYR A 149 -1.56 -28.53 1.47
N ALA A 150 -2.79 -28.95 1.19
CA ALA A 150 -3.69 -28.25 0.24
C ALA A 150 -4.36 -26.99 0.84
N ARG A 151 -4.03 -26.63 2.08
CA ARG A 151 -4.57 -25.48 2.81
C ARG A 151 -3.59 -24.31 2.96
N LEU A 152 -2.35 -24.49 2.49
CA LEU A 152 -1.31 -23.46 2.42
C LEU A 152 -1.33 -22.82 1.04
#